data_AF-A0A1Y1W3T3-F1
#
_entry.id   AF-A0A1Y1W3T3-F1
#
_cell.length_a   1.000
_cell.length_b   1.000
_cell.length_c   1.000
_cell.angle_alpha   90.00
_cell.angle_beta   90.00
_cell.angle_gamma   90.00
#
_symmetry.space_group_name_H-M   'P 1'
#
loop_
_entity.id
_entity.type
_entity.pdbx_description
1 polymer ?
#
loop_
_entity_poly.entity_id
_entity_poly.type
_entity_poly.pdbx_seq_one_letter_code
_entity_poly.pdbx_strand_id
1 'polypeptide(L)'
;MEDVHDSSITDGRASLSAVGPKINVMGSPSTLATETTLGPSEPVFKEFSQEEDEKLLADYLPLFGNQQQVAHRVFHWEIDSWAGLSSTAHSPPFMIAQNKFQIHLEPNTAEPHTLFRLACEPADNDELCVYYCLAISNAECPEVCWKRAIQHRYMAETMAQGSQEIVEHSLLTDAMPDYGRPVIENDYVRISVYIRIIKDRATEPEPESEPMPARQYQRTQAVRKSIMRTKHINSVYSPPHPPPPQMIRVRIITDQHTRDHQEFDIFDFDSPDGFEMLLPRTHQVSELLDTYRSRTEAVGQMDLWILNRRDTGTLRCSHPIEVSAEATLGDLVDMHSFSSDLAYFYCERHTPGLAKPGLTNLIHIKFYDAAADKMVGLGHLRLSFFKKTAAHVPRALQDRQAAARHPAAAVRGGQAGRDQEAR
;
A
#
# COMPACT_ATOMS: atom_id res chain seq x y z
N MET A 1 -52.78 23.69 -27.96
CA MET A 1 -53.75 23.14 -28.93
C MET A 1 -53.47 21.65 -28.95
N GLU A 2 -54.00 20.96 -27.92
CA GLU A 2 -55.25 20.15 -27.94
C GLU A 2 -54.89 18.74 -28.48
N ASP A 3 -55.20 17.60 -27.85
CA ASP A 3 -56.06 17.22 -26.73
C ASP A 3 -55.54 15.85 -26.18
N VAL A 4 -55.48 15.64 -24.86
CA VAL A 4 -56.47 14.95 -24.00
C VAL A 4 -56.83 13.53 -24.46
N HIS A 5 -56.41 12.52 -23.67
CA HIS A 5 -57.22 11.32 -23.45
C HIS A 5 -57.21 10.92 -21.97
N ASP A 6 -58.40 11.02 -21.41
CA ASP A 6 -58.87 10.59 -20.11
C ASP A 6 -59.36 9.12 -20.20
N SER A 7 -59.17 8.34 -19.14
CA SER A 7 -59.91 7.10 -18.88
C SER A 7 -59.80 6.72 -17.42
N SER A 8 -60.95 6.47 -16.82
CA SER A 8 -61.21 6.42 -15.39
C SER A 8 -61.74 5.05 -14.94
N ILE A 9 -61.55 4.77 -13.65
CA ILE A 9 -62.43 4.04 -12.71
C ILE A 9 -62.67 2.53 -12.90
N THR A 10 -62.42 1.75 -11.84
CA THR A 10 -63.46 0.95 -11.14
C THR A 10 -63.03 0.50 -9.72
N ASP A 11 -63.98 0.68 -8.80
CA ASP A 11 -63.98 0.28 -7.39
C ASP A 11 -64.06 -1.24 -7.18
N GLY A 12 -63.49 -1.73 -6.07
CA GLY A 12 -63.62 -3.10 -5.58
C GLY A 12 -63.69 -3.16 -4.06
N ARG A 13 -64.89 -2.97 -3.52
CA ARG A 13 -65.25 -3.06 -2.10
C ARG A 13 -65.43 -4.52 -1.68
N ALA A 14 -64.78 -4.97 -0.61
CA ALA A 14 -65.15 -6.20 0.09
C ALA A 14 -65.18 -5.97 1.60
N SER A 15 -66.39 -6.12 2.15
CA SER A 15 -66.74 -6.07 3.57
C SER A 15 -66.86 -7.51 4.07
N LEU A 16 -66.24 -7.83 5.22
CA LEU A 16 -66.66 -8.96 6.04
C LEU A 16 -66.60 -8.57 7.52
N SER A 17 -67.77 -8.66 8.14
CA SER A 17 -68.00 -8.58 9.57
C SER A 17 -68.10 -9.99 10.13
N ALA A 18 -67.54 -10.23 11.31
CA ALA A 18 -67.89 -11.37 12.15
C ALA A 18 -67.64 -11.03 13.63
N VAL A 19 -68.51 -11.58 14.46
CA VAL A 19 -68.90 -11.16 15.80
C VAL A 19 -68.25 -12.05 16.87
N GLY A 20 -67.68 -11.43 17.91
CA GLY A 20 -67.56 -11.92 19.31
C GLY A 20 -66.69 -13.17 19.60
N PRO A 21 -66.32 -13.46 20.89
CA PRO A 21 -66.94 -12.95 22.12
C PRO A 21 -65.97 -12.27 23.13
N LYS A 22 -66.60 -11.61 24.10
CA LYS A 22 -66.04 -10.91 25.26
C LYS A 22 -65.26 -11.85 26.19
N ILE A 23 -64.07 -11.44 26.60
CA ILE A 23 -63.45 -11.89 27.86
C ILE A 23 -63.04 -10.64 28.66
N ASN A 24 -63.66 -10.49 29.82
CA ASN A 24 -63.29 -9.56 30.87
C ASN A 24 -62.08 -10.15 31.62
N VAL A 25 -60.94 -9.47 31.66
CA VAL A 25 -59.92 -9.70 32.69
C VAL A 25 -59.52 -8.36 33.29
N MET A 26 -59.71 -8.29 34.60
CA MET A 26 -59.40 -7.17 35.48
C MET A 26 -57.89 -6.92 35.56
N GLY A 27 -57.52 -5.64 35.55
CA GLY A 27 -56.59 -5.01 36.49
C GLY A 27 -55.15 -5.51 36.53
N SER A 28 -54.22 -4.67 36.05
CA SER A 28 -52.86 -4.55 36.57
C SER A 28 -52.25 -3.20 36.16
N PRO A 29 -51.37 -2.61 36.98
CA PRO A 29 -51.13 -1.18 37.00
C PRO A 29 -50.25 -0.72 35.84
N SER A 30 -50.61 0.44 35.30
CA SER A 30 -49.81 1.20 34.34
C SER A 30 -48.55 1.72 35.03
N THR A 31 -47.43 1.05 34.80
CA THR A 31 -46.10 1.61 35.07
C THR A 31 -45.74 2.47 33.86
N LEU A 32 -45.91 3.79 33.98
CA LEU A 32 -45.29 4.74 33.06
C LEU A 32 -43.77 4.56 33.16
N ALA A 33 -43.20 3.76 32.27
CA ALA A 33 -41.80 3.89 31.91
C ALA A 33 -41.72 5.14 31.04
N THR A 34 -41.32 6.25 31.65
CA THR A 34 -40.73 7.36 30.91
C THR A 34 -39.50 6.81 30.19
N GLU A 35 -39.65 6.48 28.90
CA GLU A 35 -38.53 6.44 27.97
C GLU A 35 -37.89 7.82 28.00
N THR A 36 -36.88 7.97 28.84
CA THR A 36 -35.92 9.05 28.71
C THR A 36 -35.25 8.84 27.36
N THR A 37 -35.74 9.55 26.35
CA THR A 37 -35.05 9.75 25.08
C THR A 37 -33.72 10.42 25.44
N LEU A 38 -32.71 9.62 25.75
CA LEU A 38 -31.33 10.06 25.83
C LEU A 38 -31.04 10.66 24.45
N GLY A 39 -30.92 11.98 24.39
CA GLY A 39 -30.42 12.64 23.20
C GLY A 39 -29.07 12.04 22.81
N PRO A 40 -28.63 12.22 21.55
CA PRO A 40 -27.32 11.75 21.12
C PRO A 40 -26.28 12.24 22.13
N SER A 41 -25.62 11.31 22.82
CA SER A 41 -24.53 11.63 23.73
C SER A 41 -23.46 12.37 22.95
N GLU A 42 -22.89 13.44 23.53
CA GLU A 42 -21.77 14.15 22.89
C GLU A 42 -20.67 13.16 22.48
N PRO A 43 -20.03 13.37 21.32
CA PRO A 43 -18.98 12.47 20.85
C PRO A 43 -17.84 12.42 21.87
N VAL A 44 -17.50 11.21 22.31
CA VAL A 44 -16.40 10.98 23.25
C VAL A 44 -15.17 10.54 22.48
N PHE A 45 -14.25 11.47 22.25
CA PHE A 45 -12.94 11.16 21.69
C PHE A 45 -11.94 10.83 22.81
N LYS A 46 -11.26 9.68 22.72
CA LYS A 46 -10.18 9.34 23.66
C LYS A 46 -9.03 10.33 23.47
N GLU A 47 -8.69 11.12 24.47
CA GLU A 47 -7.53 12.01 24.40
C GLU A 47 -6.22 11.21 24.28
N PHE A 48 -5.29 11.76 23.50
CA PHE A 48 -3.91 11.27 23.46
C PHE A 48 -3.04 12.15 24.35
N SER A 49 -2.23 11.51 25.19
CA SER A 49 -1.12 12.20 25.83
C SER A 49 0.00 12.44 24.82
N GLN A 50 0.79 13.49 25.06
CA GLN A 50 1.98 13.76 24.24
C GLN A 50 2.94 12.55 24.21
N GLU A 51 3.06 11.80 25.31
CA GLU A 51 3.91 10.60 25.38
C GLU A 51 3.39 9.46 24.48
N GLU A 52 2.08 9.26 24.42
CA GLU A 52 1.47 8.30 23.50
C GLU A 52 1.70 8.70 22.04
N ASP A 53 1.55 9.99 21.72
CA ASP A 53 1.79 10.51 20.37
C ASP A 53 3.24 10.30 19.92
N GLU A 54 4.21 10.62 20.78
CA GLU A 54 5.63 10.40 20.49
C GLU A 54 5.95 8.92 20.31
N LYS A 55 5.34 8.05 21.12
CA LYS A 55 5.51 6.60 20.99
C LYS A 55 4.94 6.10 19.65
N LEU A 56 3.72 6.51 19.31
CA LEU A 56 3.08 6.12 18.05
C LEU A 56 3.85 6.68 16.84
N LEU A 57 4.38 7.89 16.93
CA LEU A 57 5.25 8.48 15.92
C LEU A 57 6.53 7.65 15.71
N ALA A 58 7.16 7.17 16.79
CA ALA A 58 8.33 6.29 16.72
C ALA A 58 7.98 4.91 16.13
N ASP A 59 6.85 4.34 16.52
CA ASP A 59 6.39 3.02 16.07
C ASP A 59 5.95 3.05 14.60
N TYR A 60 5.23 4.10 14.18
CA TYR A 60 4.69 4.21 12.82
C TYR A 60 5.71 4.73 11.82
N LEU A 61 6.61 5.60 12.27
CA LEU A 61 7.63 6.24 11.44
C LEU A 61 9.01 6.09 12.06
N PRO A 62 9.53 4.86 12.17
CA PRO A 62 10.91 4.66 12.59
C PRO A 62 11.86 5.30 11.57
N LEU A 63 12.84 6.06 12.05
CA LEU A 63 13.92 6.57 11.19
C LEU A 63 14.87 5.41 10.86
N PHE A 64 15.29 5.32 9.61
CA PHE A 64 16.18 4.25 9.15
C PHE A 64 17.56 4.79 8.73
N GLY A 65 18.60 3.99 8.98
CA GLY A 65 19.95 4.28 8.53
C GLY A 65 20.48 5.61 9.05
N ASN A 66 20.86 6.50 8.13
CA ASN A 66 21.38 7.84 8.42
C ASN A 66 20.34 8.95 8.14
N GLN A 67 19.04 8.62 8.10
CA GLN A 67 18.00 9.63 7.96
C GLN A 67 18.06 10.63 9.12
N GLN A 68 18.26 11.90 8.79
CA GLN A 68 18.27 12.98 9.75
C GLN A 68 16.91 13.67 9.75
N GLN A 69 16.22 13.62 10.89
CA GLN A 69 15.01 14.39 11.09
C GLN A 69 15.34 15.88 11.30
N VAL A 70 14.67 16.74 10.54
CA VAL A 70 14.70 18.19 10.71
C VAL A 70 13.64 18.64 11.71
N ALA A 71 12.42 18.13 11.57
CA ALA A 71 11.30 18.42 12.45
C ALA A 71 10.28 17.28 12.41
N HIS A 72 9.38 17.21 13.38
CA HIS A 72 8.23 16.30 13.36
C HIS A 72 7.03 16.94 14.04
N ARG A 73 5.85 16.35 13.82
CA ARG A 73 4.61 16.72 14.51
C ARG A 73 3.61 15.56 14.45
N VAL A 74 2.72 15.52 15.44
CA VAL A 74 1.48 14.75 15.40
C VAL A 74 0.30 15.72 15.35
N PHE A 75 -0.68 15.42 14.50
CA PHE A 75 -1.89 16.23 14.34
C PHE A 75 -3.11 15.32 14.27
N HIS A 76 -4.16 15.67 15.01
CA HIS A 76 -5.44 14.96 15.02
C HIS A 76 -6.55 15.86 14.50
N TRP A 77 -7.38 15.30 13.62
CA TRP A 77 -8.61 15.89 13.13
C TRP A 77 -9.78 14.99 13.53
N GLU A 78 -10.60 15.50 14.45
CA GLU A 78 -11.78 14.83 14.96
C GLU A 78 -12.99 15.21 14.11
N ILE A 79 -13.74 14.18 13.69
CA ILE A 79 -14.92 14.32 12.85
C ILE A 79 -16.09 13.73 13.61
N ASP A 80 -17.02 14.59 13.98
CA ASP A 80 -18.22 14.28 14.78
C ASP A 80 -19.46 14.00 13.91
N SER A 81 -19.36 14.13 12.59
CA SER A 81 -20.38 13.61 11.68
C SER A 81 -19.77 13.21 10.34
N TRP A 82 -19.39 11.93 10.21
CA TRP A 82 -18.84 11.37 8.99
C TRP A 82 -19.82 11.43 7.82
N ALA A 83 -21.08 11.05 8.04
CA ALA A 83 -22.14 11.10 7.05
C ALA A 83 -22.52 12.54 6.67
N GLY A 84 -22.25 13.50 7.55
CA GLY A 84 -22.47 14.93 7.31
C GLY A 84 -21.38 15.60 6.45
N LEU A 85 -20.27 14.92 6.18
CA LEU A 85 -19.19 15.47 5.35
C LEU A 85 -19.63 15.67 3.90
N SER A 86 -19.21 16.78 3.30
CA SER A 86 -19.31 17.01 1.86
C SER A 86 -18.48 16.01 1.06
N SER A 87 -18.69 15.96 -0.27
CA SER A 87 -17.89 15.13 -1.18
C SER A 87 -16.38 15.35 -1.06
N THR A 88 -15.99 16.54 -0.63
CA THR A 88 -14.61 16.89 -0.26
C THR A 88 -14.63 17.63 1.07
N ALA A 89 -13.75 17.26 1.99
CA ALA A 89 -13.57 17.86 3.29
C ALA A 89 -12.08 18.12 3.56
N HIS A 90 -11.78 19.12 4.38
CA HIS A 90 -10.41 19.50 4.71
C HIS A 90 -10.26 19.66 6.22
N SER A 91 -9.12 19.20 6.76
CA SER A 91 -8.76 19.51 8.14
C SER A 91 -8.44 21.01 8.30
N PRO A 92 -8.41 21.55 9.52
CA PRO A 92 -7.68 22.77 9.79
C PRO A 92 -6.21 22.63 9.34
N PRO A 93 -5.61 23.69 8.77
CA PRO A 93 -4.21 23.66 8.39
C PRO A 93 -3.30 23.67 9.64
N PHE A 94 -2.15 23.03 9.54
CA PHE A 94 -1.16 22.97 10.63
C PHE A 94 0.27 23.19 10.10
N MET A 95 1.14 23.74 10.95
CA MET A 95 2.50 24.14 10.56
C MET A 95 3.56 23.19 11.08
N ILE A 96 4.57 22.90 10.27
CA ILE A 96 5.78 22.17 10.68
C ILE A 96 6.99 22.79 9.97
N ALA A 97 7.94 23.31 10.74
CA ALA A 97 9.12 24.01 10.22
C ALA A 97 8.76 25.03 9.11
N GLN A 98 7.77 25.89 9.39
CA GLN A 98 7.26 26.93 8.47
C GLN A 98 6.47 26.44 7.26
N ASN A 99 6.42 25.13 6.99
CA ASN A 99 5.59 24.56 5.93
C ASN A 99 4.16 24.33 6.42
N LYS A 100 3.17 24.62 5.59
CA LYS A 100 1.74 24.48 5.92
C LYS A 100 1.19 23.18 5.36
N PHE A 101 0.63 22.35 6.21
CA PHE A 101 0.05 21.07 5.87
C PHE A 101 -1.47 21.07 6.08
N GLN A 102 -2.18 20.27 5.29
CA GLN A 102 -3.63 20.10 5.41
C GLN A 102 -4.04 18.71 4.94
N ILE A 103 -4.92 18.04 5.68
CA ILE A 103 -5.51 16.76 5.25
C ILE A 103 -6.65 17.07 4.30
N HIS A 104 -6.64 16.44 3.13
CA HIS A 104 -7.75 16.46 2.19
C HIS A 104 -8.42 15.09 2.23
N LEU A 105 -9.74 15.08 2.35
CA LEU A 105 -10.56 13.87 2.49
C LEU A 105 -11.70 13.92 1.48
N GLU A 106 -11.95 12.83 0.78
CA GLU A 106 -13.13 12.62 -0.05
C GLU A 106 -13.81 11.35 0.45
N PRO A 107 -14.76 11.47 1.39
CA PRO A 107 -15.32 10.32 2.11
C PRO A 107 -16.20 9.45 1.20
N ASN A 108 -16.89 10.08 0.23
CA ASN A 108 -17.88 9.45 -0.63
C ASN A 108 -17.52 9.67 -2.10
N THR A 109 -16.59 8.88 -2.61
CA THR A 109 -16.31 8.86 -4.06
C THR A 109 -17.36 8.04 -4.81
N ALA A 110 -17.33 8.04 -6.15
CA ALA A 110 -18.29 7.30 -6.98
C ALA A 110 -18.17 5.77 -6.83
N GLU A 111 -17.02 5.30 -6.33
CA GLU A 111 -16.75 3.91 -5.97
C GLU A 111 -16.78 3.77 -4.43
N PRO A 112 -16.89 2.55 -3.86
CA PRO A 112 -16.98 2.35 -2.40
C PRO A 112 -15.63 2.57 -1.71
N HIS A 113 -15.03 3.72 -1.97
CA HIS A 113 -13.72 4.13 -1.51
C HIS A 113 -13.77 5.53 -0.90
N THR A 114 -12.99 5.68 0.16
CA THR A 114 -12.63 6.95 0.77
C THR A 114 -11.22 7.30 0.31
N LEU A 115 -11.05 8.53 -0.21
CA LEU A 115 -9.73 9.04 -0.58
C LEU A 115 -9.23 10.00 0.49
N PHE A 116 -7.94 9.96 0.78
CA PHE A 116 -7.32 11.01 1.55
C PHE A 116 -5.86 11.20 1.12
N ARG A 117 -5.39 12.42 1.36
CA ARG A 117 -4.01 12.83 1.05
C ARG A 117 -3.58 13.93 2.00
N LEU A 118 -2.27 14.03 2.18
CA LEU A 118 -1.67 15.15 2.87
C LEU A 118 -1.23 16.19 1.84
N ALA A 119 -1.83 17.38 1.85
CA ALA A 119 -1.35 18.51 1.07
C ALA A 119 -0.30 19.29 1.87
N CYS A 120 0.66 19.88 1.17
CA CYS A 120 1.68 20.74 1.76
C CYS A 120 1.91 21.95 0.86
N GLU A 121 1.82 23.16 1.42
CA GLU A 121 2.32 24.40 0.83
C GLU A 121 3.72 24.64 1.41
N PRO A 122 4.81 24.33 0.66
CA PRO A 122 6.17 24.55 1.15
C PRO A 122 6.44 26.05 1.35
N ALA A 123 7.17 26.40 2.41
CA ALA A 123 7.50 27.79 2.72
C ALA A 123 8.49 28.39 1.73
N ASP A 124 9.43 27.55 1.29
CA ASP A 124 10.47 27.88 0.33
C ASP A 124 10.22 27.15 -0.99
N ASN A 125 10.84 27.61 -2.09
CA ASN A 125 10.76 26.93 -3.39
C ASN A 125 11.62 25.65 -3.45
N ASP A 126 12.13 25.19 -2.31
CA ASP A 126 12.98 24.02 -2.19
C ASP A 126 12.15 22.73 -2.08
N GLU A 127 12.80 21.62 -2.41
CA GLU A 127 12.19 20.29 -2.29
C GLU A 127 12.05 19.89 -0.81
N LEU A 128 10.85 19.49 -0.39
CA LEU A 128 10.57 19.06 0.98
C LEU A 128 10.35 17.56 1.05
N CYS A 129 11.31 16.83 1.61
CA CYS A 129 11.18 15.40 1.88
C CYS A 129 10.47 15.17 3.21
N VAL A 130 9.35 14.43 3.16
CA VAL A 130 8.58 14.03 4.33
C VAL A 130 8.46 12.51 4.42
N TYR A 131 8.38 12.02 5.64
CA TYR A 131 7.97 10.66 5.95
C TYR A 131 6.82 10.76 6.94
N TYR A 132 5.62 10.33 6.53
CA TYR A 132 4.39 10.53 7.31
C TYR A 132 3.51 9.29 7.31
N CYS A 133 2.66 9.16 8.33
CA CYS A 133 1.68 8.10 8.48
C CYS A 133 0.31 8.73 8.66
N LEU A 134 -0.62 8.37 7.78
CA LEU A 134 -2.03 8.70 7.91
C LEU A 134 -2.72 7.56 8.64
N ALA A 135 -3.46 7.86 9.70
CA ALA A 135 -4.24 6.90 10.46
C ALA A 135 -5.70 7.36 10.58
N ILE A 136 -6.65 6.48 10.26
CA ILE A 136 -8.07 6.67 10.49
C ILE A 136 -8.43 5.73 11.63
N SER A 137 -8.87 6.28 12.75
CA SER A 137 -9.05 5.55 14.01
C SER A 137 -10.41 5.80 14.63
N ASN A 138 -10.94 4.78 15.28
CA ASN A 138 -12.14 4.89 16.10
C ASN A 138 -11.97 5.94 17.21
N ALA A 139 -13.01 6.74 17.44
CA ALA A 139 -13.00 7.87 18.37
C ALA A 139 -12.72 7.44 19.82
N GLU A 140 -13.34 6.35 20.28
CA GLU A 140 -13.21 5.86 21.65
C GLU A 140 -12.05 4.88 21.82
N CYS A 141 -11.72 4.12 20.77
CA CYS A 141 -10.70 3.08 20.79
C CYS A 141 -9.69 3.25 19.65
N PRO A 142 -8.70 4.16 19.77
CA PRO A 142 -7.80 4.49 18.66
C PRO A 142 -6.91 3.33 18.17
N GLU A 143 -6.82 2.22 18.91
CA GLU A 143 -6.16 1.00 18.45
C GLU A 143 -6.91 0.35 17.27
N VAL A 144 -8.24 0.53 17.19
CA VAL A 144 -9.07 0.18 16.04
C VAL A 144 -8.82 1.23 14.96
N CYS A 145 -7.79 1.02 14.15
CA CYS A 145 -7.39 1.96 13.13
C CYS A 145 -6.97 1.29 11.83
N TRP A 146 -7.25 1.97 10.73
CA TRP A 146 -6.54 1.79 9.46
C TRP A 146 -5.39 2.80 9.42
N LYS A 147 -4.20 2.41 8.91
CA LYS A 147 -3.07 3.34 8.79
C LYS A 147 -2.11 2.99 7.67
N ARG A 148 -1.43 4.01 7.13
CA ARG A 148 -0.44 3.88 6.05
C ARG A 148 0.70 4.87 6.21
N ALA A 149 1.94 4.35 6.18
CA ALA A 149 3.16 5.15 6.16
C ALA A 149 3.63 5.38 4.71
N ILE A 150 4.04 6.61 4.42
CA ILE A 150 4.35 7.12 3.09
C ILE A 150 5.57 8.04 3.20
N GLN A 151 6.55 7.83 2.34
CA GLN A 151 7.62 8.80 2.11
C GLN A 151 7.30 9.56 0.83
N HIS A 152 7.31 10.89 0.89
CA HIS A 152 6.91 11.75 -0.21
C HIS A 152 7.84 12.95 -0.31
N ARG A 153 8.04 13.45 -1.53
CA ARG A 153 8.83 14.65 -1.81
C ARG A 153 7.92 15.69 -2.43
N TYR A 154 7.64 16.77 -1.69
CA TYR A 154 6.92 17.91 -2.23
C TYR A 154 7.88 18.82 -2.98
N MET A 155 7.46 19.23 -4.18
CA MET A 155 8.16 20.22 -4.99
C MET A 155 7.33 21.49 -5.04
N ALA A 156 7.96 22.66 -5.11
CA ALA A 156 7.22 23.92 -5.24
C ALA A 156 6.52 24.06 -6.60
N GLU A 157 7.10 23.48 -7.66
CA GLU A 157 6.60 23.59 -9.04
C GLU A 157 5.54 22.53 -9.40
N THR A 158 5.61 21.36 -8.79
CA THR A 158 4.65 20.26 -9.02
C THR A 158 3.63 20.28 -7.90
N MET A 159 2.36 20.46 -8.27
CA MET A 159 1.22 20.65 -7.36
C MET A 159 1.43 20.03 -5.97
N ALA A 160 1.33 20.88 -4.94
CA ALA A 160 1.35 20.69 -3.48
C ALA A 160 0.52 19.53 -2.87
N GLN A 161 0.13 18.55 -3.69
CA GLN A 161 -0.75 17.45 -3.39
C GLN A 161 0.12 16.21 -3.12
N GLY A 162 0.05 15.68 -1.90
CA GLY A 162 0.77 14.46 -1.56
C GLY A 162 0.16 13.23 -2.24
N SER A 163 0.81 12.08 -2.02
CA SER A 163 0.28 10.79 -2.46
C SER A 163 -1.17 10.59 -2.03
N GLN A 164 -2.01 10.18 -2.98
CA GLN A 164 -3.40 9.85 -2.75
C GLN A 164 -3.50 8.40 -2.26
N GLU A 165 -4.12 8.21 -1.11
CA GLU A 165 -4.42 6.90 -0.56
C GLU A 165 -5.90 6.60 -0.74
N ILE A 166 -6.19 5.34 -1.10
CA ILE A 166 -7.53 4.85 -1.37
C ILE A 166 -7.85 3.77 -0.34
N VAL A 167 -8.97 3.91 0.37
CA VAL A 167 -9.42 2.93 1.36
C VAL A 167 -10.82 2.48 1.04
N GLU A 168 -11.01 1.17 0.89
CA GLU A 168 -12.33 0.55 0.78
C GLU A 168 -13.19 0.89 2.00
N HIS A 169 -14.44 1.31 1.76
CA HIS A 169 -15.39 1.67 2.82
C HIS A 169 -15.59 0.53 3.82
N SER A 170 -15.62 -0.72 3.35
CA SER A 170 -15.75 -1.91 4.20
C SER A 170 -14.65 -1.98 5.27
N LEU A 171 -13.43 -1.54 4.98
CA LEU A 171 -12.34 -1.51 5.95
C LEU A 171 -12.54 -0.49 7.07
N LEU A 172 -13.41 0.50 6.85
CA LEU A 172 -13.74 1.53 7.81
C LEU A 172 -15.05 1.24 8.56
N THR A 173 -16.04 0.64 7.90
CA THR A 173 -17.38 0.44 8.44
C THR A 173 -17.64 -0.97 8.97
N ASP A 174 -16.90 -1.98 8.52
CA ASP A 174 -17.06 -3.34 9.02
C ASP A 174 -16.27 -3.54 10.32
N ALA A 175 -16.77 -4.44 11.17
CA ALA A 175 -16.09 -4.78 12.41
C ALA A 175 -14.71 -5.39 12.13
N MET A 176 -13.68 -4.80 12.72
CA MET A 176 -12.31 -5.29 12.59
C MET A 176 -12.18 -6.65 13.30
N PRO A 177 -11.60 -7.69 12.64
CA PRO A 177 -11.63 -9.07 13.16
C PRO A 177 -11.12 -9.24 14.59
N ASP A 178 -10.08 -8.50 14.98
CA ASP A 178 -9.43 -8.63 16.28
C ASP A 178 -10.06 -7.78 17.38
N TYR A 179 -10.91 -6.82 17.01
CA TYR A 179 -11.51 -5.85 17.94
C TYR A 179 -13.04 -5.98 18.04
N GLY A 180 -13.67 -6.61 17.04
CA GLY A 180 -15.13 -6.72 16.95
C GLY A 180 -15.84 -5.38 16.80
N ARG A 181 -15.11 -4.34 16.37
CA ARG A 181 -15.57 -2.94 16.29
C ARG A 181 -15.08 -2.30 14.98
N PRO A 182 -15.88 -1.47 14.31
CA PRO A 182 -15.46 -0.74 13.11
C PRO A 182 -14.59 0.48 13.44
N VAL A 183 -13.90 1.00 12.43
CA VAL A 183 -13.13 2.24 12.56
C VAL A 183 -14.08 3.44 12.70
N ILE A 184 -15.10 3.50 11.86
CA ILE A 184 -16.16 4.52 11.94
C ILE A 184 -17.29 3.93 12.77
N GLU A 185 -17.55 4.54 13.93
CA GLU A 185 -18.57 4.09 14.87
C GLU A 185 -19.36 5.30 15.35
N ASN A 186 -20.69 5.19 15.41
CA ASN A 186 -21.59 6.28 15.81
C ASN A 186 -21.42 7.57 15.00
N ASP A 187 -21.07 7.46 13.71
CA ASP A 187 -20.77 8.59 12.82
C ASP A 187 -19.53 9.41 13.22
N TYR A 188 -18.72 8.90 14.15
CA TYR A 188 -17.52 9.55 14.66
C TYR A 188 -16.26 8.85 14.18
N VAL A 189 -15.24 9.64 13.87
CA VAL A 189 -13.92 9.13 13.52
C VAL A 189 -12.84 10.17 13.80
N ARG A 190 -11.63 9.71 14.07
CA ARG A 190 -10.44 10.58 14.14
C ARG A 190 -9.50 10.25 13.01
N ILE A 191 -9.04 11.28 12.30
CA ILE A 191 -7.94 11.17 11.33
C ILE A 191 -6.70 11.79 11.94
N SER A 192 -5.60 11.04 11.97
CA SER A 192 -4.34 11.46 12.57
C SER A 192 -3.23 11.44 11.53
N VAL A 193 -2.36 12.45 11.58
CA VAL A 193 -1.11 12.51 10.80
C VAL A 193 0.05 12.52 11.76
N TYR A 194 0.88 11.50 11.66
CA TYR A 194 2.21 11.45 12.25
C TYR A 194 3.17 11.83 11.14
N ILE A 195 4.08 12.78 11.33
CA ILE A 195 4.92 13.27 10.23
C ILE A 195 6.29 13.69 10.71
N ARG A 196 7.31 13.31 9.94
CA ARG A 196 8.70 13.76 10.05
C ARG A 196 9.11 14.46 8.76
N ILE A 197 9.74 15.61 8.88
CA ILE A 197 10.51 16.24 7.81
C ILE A 197 11.93 15.67 7.90
N ILE A 198 12.42 15.09 6.81
CA ILE A 198 13.72 14.44 6.75
C ILE A 198 14.64 15.20 5.79
N LYS A 199 15.92 15.28 6.13
CA LYS A 199 16.93 15.86 5.25
C LYS A 199 17.19 14.90 4.09
N ASP A 200 17.06 15.39 2.86
CA ASP A 200 17.39 14.60 1.68
C ASP A 200 18.90 14.36 1.59
N ARG A 201 19.30 13.11 1.32
CA ARG A 201 20.71 12.73 1.21
C ARG A 201 21.31 13.14 -0.15
N ALA A 202 20.48 13.31 -1.18
CA ALA A 202 20.96 13.59 -2.53
C ALA A 202 21.61 14.98 -2.70
N THR A 203 21.36 15.90 -1.77
CA THR A 203 21.89 17.28 -1.79
C THR A 203 23.17 17.48 -1.01
N GLU A 204 23.64 16.49 -0.24
CA GLU A 204 24.99 16.58 0.33
C GLU A 204 26.00 16.13 -0.73
N PRO A 205 26.95 17.00 -1.15
CA PRO A 205 28.05 16.55 -1.96
C PRO A 205 28.75 15.44 -1.19
N GLU A 206 28.92 14.27 -1.83
CA GLU A 206 29.75 13.20 -1.25
C GLU A 206 31.04 13.82 -0.70
N PRO A 207 31.45 13.48 0.53
CA PRO A 207 32.66 14.04 1.12
C PRO A 207 33.77 13.86 0.11
N GLU A 208 34.36 14.98 -0.36
CA GLU A 208 35.34 15.01 -1.44
C GLU A 208 36.34 13.87 -1.24
N SER A 209 36.16 12.77 -1.99
CA SER A 209 37.17 11.74 -2.09
C SER A 209 38.46 12.45 -2.51
N GLU A 210 39.56 12.17 -1.82
CA GLU A 210 40.86 12.86 -1.97
C GLU A 210 41.10 13.34 -3.42
N PRO A 211 41.55 14.59 -3.62
CA PRO A 211 41.61 15.20 -4.94
C PRO A 211 42.37 14.28 -5.89
N MET A 212 41.62 13.74 -6.86
CA MET A 212 42.18 12.90 -7.92
C MET A 212 43.40 13.61 -8.52
N PRO A 213 44.56 12.93 -8.67
CA PRO A 213 45.79 13.56 -9.11
C PRO A 213 45.56 14.34 -10.40
N ALA A 214 45.99 15.61 -10.43
CA ALA A 214 45.61 16.63 -11.42
C ALA A 214 45.67 16.20 -12.90
N ARG A 215 46.49 15.19 -13.22
CA ARG A 215 46.59 14.59 -14.57
C ARG A 215 45.32 13.85 -15.00
N GLN A 216 44.57 13.27 -14.06
CA GLN A 216 43.35 12.52 -14.34
C GLN A 216 42.18 13.47 -14.59
N TYR A 217 42.06 14.53 -13.79
CA TYR A 217 41.05 15.60 -13.97
C TYR A 217 41.15 16.31 -15.33
N GLN A 218 42.37 16.62 -15.78
CA GLN A 218 42.60 17.26 -17.07
C GLN A 218 42.21 16.35 -18.26
N ARG A 219 42.42 15.04 -18.15
CA ARG A 219 41.97 14.05 -19.16
C ARG A 219 40.45 13.99 -19.23
N THR A 220 39.76 13.95 -18.09
CA THR A 220 38.28 13.90 -18.04
C THR A 220 37.66 15.18 -18.59
N GLN A 221 38.25 16.35 -18.29
CA GLN A 221 37.80 17.65 -18.81
C GLN A 221 38.04 17.81 -20.31
N ALA A 222 39.16 17.29 -20.84
CA ALA A 222 39.44 17.30 -22.27
C ALA A 222 38.47 16.41 -23.06
N VAL A 223 38.12 15.24 -22.52
CA VAL A 223 37.11 14.34 -23.10
C VAL A 223 35.72 14.98 -23.06
N ARG A 224 35.32 15.60 -21.94
CA ARG A 224 34.03 16.31 -21.82
C ARG A 224 33.93 17.49 -22.79
N LYS A 225 34.98 18.30 -22.93
CA LYS A 225 35.03 19.41 -23.90
C LYS A 225 35.01 18.90 -25.35
N SER A 226 35.67 17.79 -25.65
CA SER A 226 35.61 17.17 -26.99
C SER A 226 34.20 16.67 -27.32
N ILE A 227 33.51 16.03 -26.36
CA ILE A 227 32.13 15.55 -26.53
C ILE A 227 31.14 16.72 -26.73
N MET A 228 31.30 17.81 -25.98
CA MET A 228 30.49 19.03 -26.11
C MET A 228 30.71 19.73 -27.47
N ARG A 229 31.94 19.76 -27.98
CA ARG A 229 32.27 20.40 -29.27
C ARG A 229 31.73 19.62 -30.46
N THR A 230 31.72 18.30 -30.41
CA THR A 230 31.15 17.45 -31.48
C THR A 230 29.63 17.54 -31.54
N LYS A 231 28.94 17.78 -30.40
CA LYS A 231 27.48 17.96 -30.37
C LYS A 231 26.99 19.25 -31.01
N HIS A 232 27.79 20.32 -31.01
CA HIS A 232 27.38 21.60 -31.60
C HIS A 232 27.57 21.70 -33.11
N ILE A 233 28.44 20.90 -33.72
CA ILE A 233 28.75 21.01 -35.16
C ILE A 233 27.76 20.20 -36.03
N ASN A 234 27.07 19.20 -35.48
CA ASN A 234 26.10 18.37 -36.23
C ASN A 234 24.63 18.82 -36.07
N SER A 235 24.36 19.96 -35.42
CA SER A 235 22.99 20.39 -35.04
C SER A 235 22.30 21.33 -36.03
N VAL A 236 22.87 21.57 -37.21
CA VAL A 236 22.30 22.49 -38.20
C VAL A 236 21.91 21.68 -39.44
N TYR A 237 20.60 21.48 -39.64
CA TYR A 237 19.96 20.73 -40.73
C TYR A 237 19.85 19.20 -40.62
N SER A 238 19.26 18.72 -39.53
CA SER A 238 18.44 17.50 -39.62
C SER A 238 17.13 17.73 -38.89
N PRO A 239 15.97 17.36 -39.48
CA PRO A 239 14.71 17.38 -38.75
C PRO A 239 14.88 16.58 -37.45
N PRO A 240 14.29 17.04 -36.33
CA PRO A 240 14.48 16.37 -35.04
C PRO A 240 13.98 14.93 -35.18
N HIS A 241 14.91 13.99 -35.28
CA HIS A 241 14.58 12.59 -35.11
C HIS A 241 14.02 12.46 -33.69
N PRO A 242 12.85 11.82 -33.50
CA PRO A 242 12.35 11.56 -32.16
C PRO A 242 13.47 10.85 -31.38
N PRO A 243 13.71 11.22 -30.12
CA PRO A 243 14.72 10.56 -29.31
C PRO A 243 14.42 9.05 -29.31
N PRO A 244 15.46 8.20 -29.36
CA PRO A 244 15.24 6.75 -29.33
C PRO A 244 14.38 6.39 -28.11
N PRO A 245 13.47 5.42 -28.24
CA PRO A 245 12.60 5.02 -27.14
C PRO A 245 13.49 4.63 -25.96
N GLN A 246 13.24 5.27 -24.82
CA GLN A 246 13.93 4.93 -23.59
C GLN A 246 13.44 3.55 -23.15
N MET A 247 14.39 2.66 -22.86
CA MET A 247 14.12 1.27 -22.50
C MET A 247 14.40 1.06 -21.01
N ILE A 248 13.59 0.21 -20.38
CA ILE A 248 13.74 -0.25 -19.01
C ILE A 248 14.06 -1.74 -19.06
N ARG A 249 15.10 -2.12 -18.32
CA ARG A 249 15.40 -3.51 -18.01
C ARG A 249 14.51 -3.97 -16.88
N VAL A 250 13.74 -5.01 -17.11
CA VAL A 250 12.80 -5.57 -16.16
C VAL A 250 13.30 -6.94 -15.72
N ARG A 251 13.53 -7.11 -14.43
CA ARG A 251 13.92 -8.38 -13.80
C ARG A 251 12.78 -8.90 -12.94
N ILE A 252 12.36 -10.15 -13.20
CA ILE A 252 11.27 -10.81 -12.49
C ILE A 252 11.79 -12.09 -11.85
N ILE A 253 11.64 -12.19 -10.53
CA ILE A 253 11.96 -13.39 -9.74
C ILE A 253 10.69 -14.07 -9.24
N THR A 254 10.82 -15.29 -8.75
CA THR A 254 9.71 -16.14 -8.26
C THR A 254 10.15 -16.90 -7.03
N ASP A 255 9.24 -17.64 -6.39
CA ASP A 255 9.58 -18.53 -5.26
C ASP A 255 10.74 -19.47 -5.53
N GLN A 256 10.87 -19.96 -6.75
CA GLN A 256 11.94 -20.88 -7.12
C GLN A 256 13.31 -20.23 -6.96
N HIS A 257 13.43 -18.94 -7.31
CA HIS A 257 14.65 -18.16 -7.16
C HIS A 257 14.98 -17.90 -5.68
N THR A 258 13.95 -17.71 -4.85
CA THR A 258 14.14 -17.45 -3.40
C THR A 258 14.47 -18.72 -2.60
N ARG A 259 14.11 -19.90 -3.10
CA ARG A 259 14.23 -21.17 -2.37
C ARG A 259 15.66 -21.53 -2.04
N ASP A 260 16.55 -21.38 -3.03
CA ASP A 260 17.92 -21.86 -2.94
C ASP A 260 18.92 -20.76 -2.57
N HIS A 261 18.44 -19.53 -2.37
CA HIS A 261 19.29 -18.37 -2.11
C HIS A 261 19.78 -18.31 -0.66
N GLN A 262 21.11 -18.43 -0.51
CA GLN A 262 21.83 -18.61 0.76
C GLN A 262 22.18 -17.32 1.49
N GLU A 263 21.83 -16.14 0.97
CA GLU A 263 22.18 -14.86 1.62
C GLU A 263 20.98 -14.23 2.36
N PHE A 264 21.21 -13.06 2.95
CA PHE A 264 20.24 -12.38 3.80
C PHE A 264 18.98 -11.91 3.06
N ASP A 265 19.12 -11.50 1.80
CA ASP A 265 18.00 -11.01 1.00
C ASP A 265 17.20 -12.13 0.36
N ILE A 266 16.20 -11.80 -0.44
CA ILE A 266 15.35 -12.79 -1.10
C ILE A 266 16.03 -13.41 -2.33
N PHE A 267 16.96 -12.69 -2.96
CA PHE A 267 17.63 -13.07 -4.18
C PHE A 267 18.89 -12.22 -4.40
N ASP A 268 19.89 -12.78 -5.09
CA ASP A 268 21.07 -12.04 -5.56
C ASP A 268 20.77 -11.43 -6.92
N PHE A 269 20.55 -10.12 -6.97
CA PHE A 269 20.20 -9.42 -8.20
C PHE A 269 21.38 -9.13 -9.12
N ASP A 270 22.61 -9.46 -8.72
CA ASP A 270 23.75 -9.49 -9.64
C ASP A 270 23.85 -10.86 -10.34
N SER A 271 23.15 -11.87 -9.83
CA SER A 271 23.05 -13.18 -10.48
C SER A 271 22.44 -13.04 -11.89
N PRO A 272 22.91 -13.84 -12.87
CA PRO A 272 22.24 -14.01 -14.15
C PRO A 272 20.94 -14.81 -14.02
N ASP A 273 20.69 -15.44 -12.86
CA ASP A 273 19.45 -16.15 -12.60
C ASP A 273 18.27 -15.17 -12.53
N GLY A 274 17.07 -15.63 -12.89
CA GLY A 274 15.89 -14.77 -13.01
C GLY A 274 15.46 -14.56 -14.45
N PHE A 275 14.27 -14.00 -14.60
CA PHE A 275 13.75 -13.63 -15.91
C PHE A 275 14.07 -12.16 -16.19
N GLU A 276 14.80 -11.89 -17.27
CA GLU A 276 15.10 -10.52 -17.71
C GLU A 276 14.45 -10.22 -19.06
N MET A 277 13.87 -9.03 -19.18
CA MET A 277 13.44 -8.48 -20.46
C MET A 277 13.70 -6.99 -20.56
N LEU A 278 13.82 -6.49 -21.79
CA LEU A 278 13.94 -5.07 -22.08
C LEU A 278 12.61 -4.59 -22.66
N LEU A 279 11.99 -3.60 -22.02
CA LEU A 279 10.68 -3.05 -22.39
C LEU A 279 10.76 -1.52 -22.53
N PRO A 280 9.97 -0.89 -23.40
CA PRO A 280 9.94 0.56 -23.49
C PRO A 280 9.38 1.16 -22.19
N ARG A 281 9.83 2.37 -21.81
CA ARG A 281 9.27 3.09 -20.66
C ARG A 281 7.76 3.28 -20.76
N THR A 282 7.22 3.40 -21.97
CA THR A 282 5.79 3.54 -22.25
C THR A 282 5.01 2.23 -22.22
N HIS A 283 5.64 1.10 -21.88
CA HIS A 283 4.93 -0.17 -21.77
C HIS A 283 3.96 -0.11 -20.59
N GLN A 284 2.72 -0.55 -20.80
CA GLN A 284 1.72 -0.52 -19.75
C GLN A 284 1.99 -1.58 -18.70
N VAL A 285 1.84 -1.21 -17.43
CA VAL A 285 2.00 -2.12 -16.29
C VAL A 285 0.96 -3.25 -16.35
N SER A 286 -0.22 -2.97 -16.88
CA SER A 286 -1.28 -3.96 -17.11
C SER A 286 -0.89 -5.07 -18.09
N GLU A 287 -0.06 -4.76 -19.07
CA GLU A 287 0.42 -5.69 -20.09
C GLU A 287 1.69 -6.45 -19.66
N LEU A 288 2.36 -5.99 -18.59
CA LEU A 288 3.61 -6.58 -18.13
C LEU A 288 3.44 -8.06 -17.76
N LEU A 289 2.35 -8.38 -17.05
CA LEU A 289 2.11 -9.75 -16.60
C LEU A 289 1.80 -10.69 -17.77
N ASP A 290 1.08 -10.21 -18.78
CA ASP A 290 0.78 -11.00 -19.99
C ASP A 290 2.03 -11.18 -20.85
N THR A 291 2.89 -10.16 -20.91
CA THR A 291 4.21 -10.25 -21.53
C THR A 291 5.08 -11.29 -20.80
N TYR A 292 5.06 -11.30 -19.47
CA TYR A 292 5.77 -12.31 -18.68
C TYR A 292 5.22 -13.72 -18.90
N ARG A 293 3.89 -13.90 -18.85
CA ARG A 293 3.21 -15.20 -19.06
C ARG A 293 3.52 -15.78 -20.43
N SER A 294 3.41 -14.95 -21.49
CA SER A 294 3.67 -15.41 -22.87
C SER A 294 5.11 -15.87 -23.07
N ARG A 295 6.08 -15.26 -22.38
CA ARG A 295 7.51 -15.62 -22.51
C ARG A 295 7.95 -16.77 -21.62
N THR A 296 7.24 -17.03 -20.52
CA THR A 296 7.61 -18.06 -19.55
C THR A 296 6.70 -19.28 -19.57
N GLU A 297 5.66 -19.26 -20.42
CA GLU A 297 4.61 -20.27 -20.47
C GLU A 297 3.97 -20.53 -19.09
N ALA A 298 4.02 -19.52 -18.21
CA ALA A 298 3.58 -19.67 -16.85
C ALA A 298 2.04 -19.66 -16.81
N VAL A 299 1.46 -20.71 -16.22
CA VAL A 299 0.01 -20.92 -16.13
C VAL A 299 -0.49 -20.56 -14.73
N GLY A 300 -1.73 -20.07 -14.65
CA GLY A 300 -2.43 -19.79 -13.39
C GLY A 300 -2.50 -18.32 -13.02
N GLN A 301 -3.20 -18.04 -11.92
CA GLN A 301 -3.30 -16.68 -11.38
C GLN A 301 -1.98 -16.27 -10.75
N MET A 302 -1.58 -15.03 -11.02
CA MET A 302 -0.32 -14.46 -10.57
C MET A 302 -0.53 -13.01 -10.16
N ASP A 303 0.24 -12.55 -9.19
CA ASP A 303 0.37 -11.14 -8.84
C ASP A 303 1.83 -10.73 -8.98
N LEU A 304 2.06 -9.48 -9.38
CA LEU A 304 3.39 -8.87 -9.38
C LEU A 304 3.53 -7.99 -8.15
N TRP A 305 4.68 -8.08 -7.51
CA TRP A 305 5.09 -7.25 -6.40
C TRP A 305 6.30 -6.45 -6.82
N ILE A 306 6.30 -5.16 -6.52
CA ILE A 306 7.49 -4.34 -6.76
C ILE A 306 8.53 -4.61 -5.68
N LEU A 307 9.79 -4.70 -6.10
CA LEU A 307 10.93 -4.87 -5.21
C LEU A 307 11.65 -3.54 -5.05
N ASN A 308 11.54 -2.97 -3.86
CA ASN A 308 12.17 -1.69 -3.55
C ASN A 308 13.47 -1.94 -2.79
N ARG A 309 14.52 -1.23 -3.19
CA ARG A 309 15.75 -1.19 -2.40
C ARG A 309 15.50 -0.30 -1.19
N ARG A 310 15.92 -0.73 -0.01
CA ARG A 310 15.84 0.05 1.22
C ARG A 310 17.15 0.80 1.44
N ASP A 311 17.14 1.78 2.33
CA ASP A 311 18.34 2.53 2.73
C ASP A 311 19.44 1.62 3.29
N THR A 312 19.06 0.45 3.81
CA THR A 312 19.96 -0.62 4.26
C THR A 312 20.64 -1.38 3.12
N GLY A 313 20.36 -1.02 1.86
CA GLY A 313 20.84 -1.68 0.65
C GLY A 313 20.05 -2.93 0.24
N THR A 314 19.12 -3.39 1.09
CA THR A 314 18.37 -4.64 0.90
C THR A 314 17.20 -4.48 -0.06
N LEU A 315 16.91 -5.49 -0.88
CA LEU A 315 15.75 -5.50 -1.79
C LEU A 315 14.59 -6.33 -1.22
N ARG A 316 13.40 -5.73 -1.12
CA ARG A 316 12.21 -6.37 -0.52
C ARG A 316 10.93 -6.06 -1.29
N CYS A 317 10.00 -7.02 -1.27
CA CYS A 317 8.64 -6.81 -1.75
C CYS A 317 8.01 -5.66 -0.95
N SER A 318 7.48 -4.67 -1.66
CA SER A 318 6.83 -3.51 -1.07
C SER A 318 5.31 -3.72 -1.03
N HIS A 319 4.64 -3.48 -2.16
CA HIS A 319 3.19 -3.66 -2.33
C HIS A 319 2.92 -4.44 -3.62
N PRO A 320 1.76 -5.10 -3.73
CA PRO A 320 1.35 -5.64 -5.01
C PRO A 320 1.19 -4.48 -6.00
N ILE A 321 1.44 -4.76 -7.26
CA ILE A 321 1.12 -3.84 -8.34
C ILE A 321 -0.38 -3.91 -8.53
N GLU A 322 -1.06 -2.85 -8.13
CA GLU A 322 -2.42 -2.62 -8.56
C GLU A 322 -2.37 -2.23 -10.03
N VAL A 323 -2.98 -3.06 -10.86
CA VAL A 323 -3.01 -2.84 -12.30
C VAL A 323 -3.99 -1.71 -12.58
N SER A 324 -3.54 -0.47 -12.43
CA SER A 324 -4.20 0.65 -13.09
C SER A 324 -3.99 0.50 -14.59
N ALA A 325 -5.05 0.64 -15.37
CA ALA A 325 -5.01 0.47 -16.82
C ALA A 325 -4.08 1.47 -17.53
N GLU A 326 -3.74 2.58 -16.87
CA GLU A 326 -3.06 3.72 -17.48
C GLU A 326 -1.59 3.88 -17.05
N ALA A 327 -1.14 3.21 -15.98
CA ALA A 327 0.22 3.38 -15.47
C ALA A 327 1.26 2.72 -16.39
N THR A 328 2.33 3.44 -16.73
CA THR A 328 3.45 2.94 -17.52
C THR A 328 4.58 2.40 -16.64
N LEU A 329 5.47 1.57 -17.20
CA LEU A 329 6.68 1.15 -16.50
C LEU A 329 7.58 2.33 -16.13
N GLY A 330 7.60 3.39 -16.93
CA GLY A 330 8.34 4.61 -16.66
C GLY A 330 7.88 5.25 -15.35
N ASP A 331 6.57 5.43 -15.18
CA ASP A 331 5.98 6.01 -13.97
C ASP A 331 6.34 5.15 -12.75
N LEU A 332 6.21 3.83 -12.88
CA LEU A 332 6.51 2.89 -11.80
C LEU A 332 7.99 2.89 -11.40
N VAL A 333 8.90 2.98 -12.38
CA VAL A 333 10.34 3.09 -12.13
C VAL A 333 10.70 4.40 -11.47
N ASP A 334 10.11 5.51 -11.92
CA ASP A 334 10.39 6.83 -11.34
C ASP A 334 9.88 6.93 -9.88
N MET A 335 8.79 6.24 -9.56
CA MET A 335 8.23 6.23 -8.20
C MET A 335 8.99 5.33 -7.22
N HIS A 336 9.59 4.22 -7.70
CA HIS A 336 9.99 3.14 -6.79
C HIS A 336 11.39 2.57 -7.03
N SER A 337 12.00 2.84 -8.19
CA SER A 337 13.33 2.35 -8.51
C SER A 337 14.42 3.36 -8.20
N PHE A 338 15.62 2.85 -7.96
CA PHE A 338 16.83 3.65 -7.75
C PHE A 338 17.57 3.93 -9.06
N SER A 339 17.21 3.24 -10.15
CA SER A 339 17.76 3.49 -11.48
C SER A 339 16.61 3.71 -12.45
N SER A 340 16.79 4.70 -13.33
CA SER A 340 15.80 5.07 -14.34
C SER A 340 15.67 4.05 -15.48
N ASP A 341 16.51 3.02 -15.50
CA ASP A 341 16.57 2.02 -16.56
C ASP A 341 16.43 0.58 -16.03
N LEU A 342 16.06 0.39 -14.76
CA LEU A 342 15.97 -0.93 -14.13
C LEU A 342 14.75 -1.01 -13.20
N ALA A 343 13.99 -2.10 -13.32
CA ALA A 343 12.87 -2.43 -12.45
C ALA A 343 12.98 -3.87 -11.96
N TYR A 344 12.73 -4.08 -10.67
CA TYR A 344 12.73 -5.39 -10.04
C TYR A 344 11.33 -5.77 -9.58
N PHE A 345 10.92 -6.99 -9.92
CA PHE A 345 9.63 -7.53 -9.53
C PHE A 345 9.76 -8.93 -8.95
N TYR A 346 8.87 -9.25 -8.02
CA TYR A 346 8.62 -10.61 -7.58
C TYR A 346 7.25 -11.05 -8.10
N CYS A 347 7.22 -12.15 -8.85
CA CYS A 347 6.00 -12.76 -9.36
C CYS A 347 5.54 -13.86 -8.41
N GLU A 348 4.43 -13.57 -7.73
CA GLU A 348 3.74 -14.50 -6.87
C GLU A 348 2.81 -15.39 -7.69
N ARG A 349 2.95 -16.72 -7.56
CA ARG A 349 1.99 -17.67 -8.13
C ARG A 349 0.95 -18.05 -7.10
N HIS A 350 -0.32 -17.94 -7.47
CA HIS A 350 -1.41 -18.31 -6.57
C HIS A 350 -1.55 -19.83 -6.49
N THR A 351 -1.83 -20.31 -5.29
CA THR A 351 -2.29 -21.69 -5.13
C THR A 351 -3.78 -21.72 -5.44
N PRO A 352 -4.24 -22.53 -6.42
CA PRO A 352 -5.66 -22.64 -6.73
C PRO A 352 -6.50 -22.94 -5.49
N GLY A 353 -7.59 -22.21 -5.31
CA GLY A 353 -8.53 -22.40 -4.18
C GLY A 353 -8.20 -21.62 -2.91
N LEU A 354 -7.07 -20.90 -2.83
CA LEU A 354 -6.88 -19.90 -1.77
C LEU A 354 -7.47 -18.55 -2.22
N ALA A 355 -8.45 -18.04 -1.47
CA ALA A 355 -8.94 -16.69 -1.67
C ALA A 355 -7.81 -15.67 -1.48
N LYS A 356 -7.74 -14.66 -2.36
CA LYS A 356 -6.87 -13.50 -2.19
C LYS A 356 -7.37 -12.75 -0.95
N PRO A 357 -6.63 -12.73 0.16
CA PRO A 357 -6.99 -11.86 1.26
C PRO A 357 -6.78 -10.41 0.80
N GLY A 358 -7.55 -9.45 1.32
CA GLY A 358 -7.53 -8.04 0.89
C GLY A 358 -6.18 -7.33 1.15
N LEU A 359 -6.15 -6.34 2.05
CA LEU A 359 -4.88 -5.71 2.44
C LEU A 359 -3.94 -6.73 3.11
N THR A 360 -2.95 -7.20 2.35
CA THR A 360 -2.00 -8.22 2.82
C THR A 360 -0.55 -7.79 2.73
N ASN A 361 0.20 -8.09 3.78
CA ASN A 361 1.66 -8.15 3.74
C ASN A 361 2.11 -9.47 3.11
N LEU A 362 3.14 -9.39 2.28
CA LEU A 362 3.86 -10.56 1.79
C LEU A 362 5.08 -10.83 2.68
N ILE A 363 5.08 -11.95 3.38
CA ILE A 363 6.16 -12.33 4.27
C ILE A 363 6.91 -13.53 3.68
N HIS A 364 8.15 -13.31 3.23
CA HIS A 364 9.04 -14.40 2.83
C HIS A 364 9.63 -15.09 4.07
N ILE A 365 9.71 -16.41 4.02
CA ILE A 365 10.15 -17.22 5.15
C ILE A 365 11.35 -18.04 4.73
N LYS A 366 12.43 -17.93 5.50
CA LYS A 366 13.62 -18.74 5.36
C LYS A 366 13.81 -19.60 6.61
N PHE A 367 14.23 -20.84 6.41
CA PHE A 367 14.66 -21.74 7.47
C PHE A 367 16.16 -21.92 7.38
N TYR A 368 16.87 -21.65 8.48
CA TYR A 368 18.28 -21.95 8.60
C TYR A 368 18.46 -23.34 9.23
N ASP A 369 19.02 -24.26 8.46
CA ASP A 369 19.43 -25.58 8.91
C ASP A 369 20.86 -25.50 9.44
N ALA A 370 20.99 -25.43 10.76
CA ALA A 370 22.28 -25.37 11.43
C ALA A 370 23.13 -26.64 11.24
N ALA A 371 22.52 -27.80 10.95
CA ALA A 371 23.27 -29.03 10.72
C ALA A 371 23.91 -29.05 9.33
N ALA A 372 23.24 -28.45 8.35
CA ALA A 372 23.73 -28.33 6.98
C ALA A 372 24.48 -27.01 6.71
N ASP A 373 24.44 -26.07 7.64
CA ASP A 373 24.87 -24.67 7.48
C ASP A 373 24.29 -24.03 6.21
N LYS A 374 22.96 -24.17 6.03
CA LYS A 374 22.26 -23.73 4.82
C LYS A 374 20.96 -23.03 5.14
N MET A 375 20.62 -22.02 4.34
CA MET A 375 19.29 -21.42 4.32
C MET A 375 18.42 -22.04 3.23
N VAL A 376 17.16 -22.29 3.57
CA VAL A 376 16.15 -22.81 2.64
C VAL A 376 14.95 -21.88 2.66
N GLY A 377 14.60 -21.31 1.51
CA GLY A 377 13.37 -20.54 1.36
C GLY A 377 12.15 -21.46 1.43
N LEU A 378 11.27 -21.22 2.40
CA LEU A 378 10.03 -21.97 2.60
C LEU A 378 8.84 -21.38 1.83
N GLY A 379 9.09 -20.35 0.99
CA GLY A 379 8.09 -19.58 0.26
C GLY A 379 7.65 -18.34 1.04
N HIS A 380 6.41 -17.93 0.83
CA HIS A 380 5.83 -16.73 1.44
C HIS A 380 4.46 -16.98 2.07
N LEU A 381 4.03 -16.02 2.89
CA LEU A 381 2.68 -15.93 3.44
C LEU A 381 2.06 -14.59 3.09
N ARG A 382 0.75 -14.59 2.82
CA ARG A 382 -0.09 -13.40 2.83
C ARG A 382 -0.74 -13.24 4.19
N LEU A 383 -0.35 -12.22 4.94
CA LEU A 383 -0.95 -11.91 6.24
C LEU A 383 -1.68 -10.57 6.18
N SER A 384 -2.91 -10.53 6.67
CA SER A 384 -3.59 -9.26 6.92
C SER A 384 -2.87 -8.51 8.06
N PHE A 385 -2.74 -7.18 7.94
CA PHE A 385 -2.05 -6.32 8.91
C PHE A 385 -2.53 -6.49 10.36
N PHE A 386 -3.79 -6.89 10.55
CA PHE A 386 -4.42 -6.90 11.86
C PHE A 386 -4.23 -8.21 12.62
N LYS A 387 -3.84 -9.29 11.93
CA LYS A 387 -3.83 -10.62 12.54
C LYS A 387 -2.53 -10.95 13.25
N LYS A 388 -2.62 -11.52 14.46
CA LYS A 388 -1.48 -12.00 15.25
C LYS A 388 -0.69 -13.11 14.53
N THR A 389 0.62 -12.94 14.43
CA THR A 389 1.56 -13.86 13.75
C THR A 389 1.52 -15.30 14.29
N ALA A 390 1.33 -15.48 15.61
CA ALA A 390 1.37 -16.78 16.26
C ALA A 390 0.26 -17.74 15.80
N ALA A 391 -0.89 -17.22 15.35
CA ALA A 391 -2.01 -18.03 14.87
C ALA A 391 -1.81 -18.57 13.43
N HIS A 392 -0.76 -18.12 12.73
CA HIS A 392 -0.68 -18.23 11.28
C HIS A 392 0.62 -18.80 10.75
N VAL A 393 1.44 -19.49 11.55
CA VAL A 393 2.42 -20.42 10.96
C VAL A 393 1.60 -21.60 10.42
N PRO A 394 1.26 -21.65 9.12
CA PRO A 394 0.35 -22.66 8.63
C PRO A 394 1.02 -24.01 8.81
N ARG A 395 0.22 -25.04 9.04
CA ARG A 395 0.72 -26.42 9.09
C ARG A 395 1.59 -26.75 7.88
N ALA A 396 1.25 -26.21 6.70
CA ALA A 396 2.05 -26.33 5.49
C ALA A 396 3.51 -25.81 5.63
N LEU A 397 3.77 -24.75 6.40
CA LEU A 397 5.14 -24.30 6.69
C LEU A 397 5.85 -25.24 7.66
N GLN A 398 5.14 -25.75 8.66
CA GLN A 398 5.70 -26.74 9.58
C GLN A 398 6.06 -28.03 8.83
N ASP A 399 5.20 -28.44 7.90
CA ASP A 399 5.43 -29.60 7.03
C ASP A 399 6.61 -29.35 6.07
N ARG A 400 6.72 -28.15 5.49
CA ARG A 400 7.89 -27.74 4.68
C ARG A 400 9.18 -27.71 5.50
N GLN A 401 9.13 -27.22 6.73
CA GLN A 401 10.27 -27.23 7.64
C GLN A 401 10.68 -28.66 8.01
N ALA A 402 9.71 -29.54 8.29
CA ALA A 402 9.96 -30.95 8.56
C ALA A 402 10.57 -31.67 7.34
N ALA A 403 10.05 -31.38 6.14
CA ALA A 403 10.60 -31.89 4.89
C ALA A 403 12.03 -31.38 4.63
N ALA A 404 12.32 -30.11 4.94
CA ALA A 404 13.66 -29.53 4.82
C ALA A 404 14.68 -30.21 5.75
N ARG A 405 14.27 -30.61 6.97
CA ARG A 405 15.13 -31.34 7.92
C ARG A 405 15.39 -32.80 7.54
N HIS A 406 14.47 -33.42 6.79
CA HIS A 406 14.53 -34.85 6.46
C HIS A 406 14.25 -35.12 4.98
N PRO A 407 15.12 -34.66 4.05
CA PRO A 407 14.89 -34.82 2.61
C PRO A 407 14.77 -36.28 2.17
N ALA A 408 15.46 -37.20 2.86
CA ALA A 408 15.42 -38.64 2.59
C ALA A 408 14.07 -39.30 2.92
N ALA A 409 13.25 -38.72 3.81
CA ALA A 409 11.95 -39.26 4.19
C ALA A 409 10.85 -38.87 3.19
N ALA A 410 10.94 -37.68 2.58
CA ALA A 410 9.94 -37.17 1.64
C ALA A 410 9.86 -37.98 0.34
N VAL A 411 10.99 -38.53 -0.12
CA VAL A 411 11.05 -39.34 -1.36
C VAL A 411 10.26 -40.64 -1.23
N ARG A 412 10.13 -41.23 -0.03
CA ARG A 412 9.36 -42.47 0.19
C ARG A 412 7.84 -42.25 0.29
N GLY A 413 7.40 -41.04 0.67
CA GLY A 413 5.96 -40.72 0.78
C GLY A 413 5.28 -40.40 -0.56
N GLY A 414 6.00 -39.80 -1.50
CA GLY A 414 5.45 -39.39 -2.80
C GLY A 414 5.13 -40.54 -3.77
N GLN A 415 5.76 -41.70 -3.60
CA GLN A 415 5.45 -42.89 -4.40
C GLN A 415 4.17 -43.61 -3.93
N ALA A 416 3.82 -43.54 -2.65
CA ALA A 416 2.61 -44.19 -2.13
C ALA A 416 1.31 -43.46 -2.51
N GLY A 417 1.37 -42.15 -2.79
CA GLY A 417 0.20 -41.35 -3.18
C GLY A 417 -0.20 -41.45 -4.66
N ARG A 418 0.76 -41.76 -5.56
CA ARG A 418 0.47 -41.89 -7.01
C ARG A 418 -0.23 -43.20 -7.39
N ASP A 419 -0.11 -44.24 -6.56
CA ASP A 419 -0.78 -45.53 -6.80
C ASP A 419 -2.25 -45.54 -6.33
N GLN A 420 -2.72 -44.48 -5.64
CA GLN A 420 -4.10 -44.36 -5.17
C GLN A 420 -5.01 -43.50 -6.07
N GLU A 421 -4.46 -42.69 -6.98
CA GLU A 421 -5.25 -41.96 -8.00
C GLU A 421 -5.42 -42.73 -9.32
N ALA A 422 -4.91 -43.96 -9.40
CA ALA A 422 -5.04 -44.84 -10.56
C ALA A 422 -5.99 -46.04 -10.34
N ARG A 423 -6.94 -45.93 -9.40
CA ARG A 423 -8.01 -46.94 -9.20
C ARG A 423 -9.39 -46.33 -9.07
#